data_AF-A0AAX2IXK0-F1
#
_entry.id   AF-A0AAX2IXK0-F1
#
_cell.length_a   1.000
_cell.length_b   1.000
_cell.length_c   1.000
_cell.angle_alpha   90.00
_cell.angle_beta   90.00
_cell.angle_gamma   90.00
#
_symmetry.space_group_name_H-M   'P 1'
#
loop_
_entity.id
_entity.type
_entity.pdbx_description
1 polymer ?
#
loop_
_entity_poly.entity_id
_entity_poly.type
_entity_poly.pdbx_seq_one_letter_code
_entity_poly.pdbx_strand_id
1 'polypeptide(L)'
;MKNILLSLIGSSFIIVSANGFATSKTDMEANWICTTNASTSEVASDIAADKQMSTTALPATKAFSFAAENCRDCTKITCEVKK
;
A
#
# COMPACT_ATOMS: atom_id res chain seq x y z
N MET A 1 4.75 -11.51 69.30
CA MET A 1 4.88 -12.31 68.06
C MET A 1 3.49 -12.51 67.48
N LYS A 2 3.34 -12.54 66.14
CA LYS A 2 2.08 -12.78 65.39
C LYS A 2 1.23 -11.49 65.24
N ASN A 3 0.95 -10.86 64.10
CA ASN A 3 0.97 -11.23 62.69
C ASN A 3 1.12 -9.96 61.82
N ILE A 4 2.19 -9.85 61.03
CA ILE A 4 2.19 -9.03 59.81
C ILE A 4 1.51 -9.89 58.75
N LEU A 5 0.18 -9.83 58.73
CA LEU A 5 -0.63 -10.44 57.68
C LEU A 5 -0.43 -9.63 56.40
N LEU A 6 0.41 -10.19 55.52
CA LEU A 6 0.32 -10.16 54.06
C LEU A 6 -0.33 -8.89 53.49
N SER A 7 0.43 -7.83 53.19
CA SER A 7 1.16 -7.67 51.92
C SER A 7 0.42 -8.19 50.69
N LEU A 8 0.15 -7.26 49.75
CA LEU A 8 -0.24 -7.47 48.35
C LEU A 8 -1.71 -7.86 48.08
N ILE A 9 -2.62 -6.91 48.24
CA ILE A 9 -3.77 -6.78 47.32
C ILE A 9 -3.43 -5.63 46.35
N GLY A 10 -2.36 -5.84 45.60
CA GLY A 10 -1.95 -5.00 44.49
C GLY A 10 -1.88 -5.88 43.27
N SER A 11 -2.98 -5.98 42.53
CA SER A 11 -3.00 -6.61 41.21
C SER A 11 -4.26 -6.16 40.48
N SER A 12 -4.20 -4.93 39.96
CA SER A 12 -5.11 -4.45 38.92
C SER A 12 -4.96 -5.38 37.72
N PHE A 13 -5.94 -6.26 37.51
CA PHE A 13 -5.99 -7.09 36.31
C PHE A 13 -6.67 -6.29 35.19
N ILE A 14 -5.89 -5.43 34.52
CA ILE A 14 -6.34 -4.77 33.30
C ILE A 14 -5.99 -5.71 32.14
N ILE A 15 -6.99 -6.48 31.68
CA ILE A 15 -6.89 -7.20 30.42
C ILE A 15 -7.03 -6.17 29.30
N VAL A 16 -5.91 -5.57 28.88
CA VAL A 16 -5.86 -4.84 27.62
C VAL A 16 -5.80 -5.88 26.51
N SER A 17 -6.95 -6.21 25.93
CA SER A 17 -7.00 -6.95 24.68
C SER A 17 -6.55 -6.02 23.55
N ALA A 18 -5.26 -6.09 23.22
CA ALA A 18 -4.73 -5.53 21.99
C ALA A 18 -5.31 -6.34 20.82
N ASN A 19 -6.49 -5.94 20.35
CA ASN A 19 -6.99 -6.39 19.06
C ASN A 19 -6.06 -5.79 18.00
N GLY A 20 -5.01 -6.53 17.66
CA GLY A 20 -4.15 -6.17 16.54
C GLY A 20 -4.99 -6.15 15.28
N PHE A 21 -5.12 -4.97 14.66
CA PHE A 21 -5.71 -4.87 13.34
C PHE A 21 -4.93 -5.81 12.42
N ALA A 22 -5.60 -6.78 11.80
CA ALA A 22 -5.00 -7.59 10.77
C ALA A 22 -4.65 -6.65 9.61
N THR A 23 -3.42 -6.14 9.62
CA THR A 23 -2.87 -5.39 8.50
C THR A 23 -2.66 -6.40 7.38
N SER A 24 -3.60 -6.47 6.44
CA SER A 24 -3.35 -7.05 5.13
C SER A 24 -2.15 -6.29 4.58
N LYS A 25 -0.96 -6.89 4.60
CA LYS A 25 0.22 -6.24 4.05
C LYS A 25 0.00 -6.08 2.56
N THR A 26 0.18 -4.87 2.05
CA THR A 26 0.21 -4.63 0.61
C THR A 26 1.33 -5.50 0.01
N ASP A 27 0.98 -6.38 -0.90
CA ASP A 27 1.94 -7.25 -1.58
C ASP A 27 2.65 -6.43 -2.68
N MET A 28 3.90 -6.06 -2.41
CA MET A 28 4.71 -5.26 -3.33
C MET A 28 5.31 -6.10 -4.47
N GLU A 29 5.30 -7.43 -4.35
CA GLU A 29 5.79 -8.36 -5.36
C GLU A 29 4.69 -8.85 -6.31
N ALA A 30 3.42 -8.58 -5.98
CA ALA A 30 2.30 -8.84 -6.86
C ALA A 30 2.45 -8.10 -8.21
N ASN A 31 1.63 -8.52 -9.18
CA ASN A 31 1.59 -7.90 -10.49
C ASN A 31 0.66 -6.68 -10.48
N TRP A 32 1.23 -5.49 -10.45
CA TRP A 32 0.53 -4.21 -10.43
C TRP A 32 0.45 -3.57 -11.81
N ILE A 33 -0.69 -2.97 -12.12
CA ILE A 33 -0.88 -2.06 -13.24
C ILE A 33 -1.01 -0.66 -12.64
N CYS A 34 -0.18 0.28 -13.10
CA CYS A 34 -0.26 1.68 -12.71
C CYS A 34 -0.61 2.55 -13.92
N THR A 35 -1.65 3.37 -13.79
CA THR A 35 -2.09 4.32 -14.81
C THR A 35 -2.01 5.75 -14.28
N THR A 36 -1.95 6.72 -15.18
CA THR A 36 -1.95 8.15 -14.86
C THR A 36 -3.28 8.78 -15.26
N ASN A 37 -3.63 9.90 -14.64
CA ASN A 37 -4.80 10.70 -15.05
C ASN A 37 -4.47 11.77 -16.12
N ALA A 38 -3.35 11.62 -16.83
CA ALA A 38 -2.97 12.58 -17.86
C ALA A 38 -4.03 12.64 -18.98
N SER A 39 -4.16 13.80 -19.62
CA SER A 39 -4.94 13.90 -20.86
C SER A 39 -4.32 13.02 -21.94
N THR A 40 -5.15 12.39 -22.75
CA THR A 40 -4.70 11.59 -23.90
C THR A 40 -3.86 12.46 -24.83
N SER A 41 -2.65 12.01 -25.14
CA SER A 41 -1.73 12.70 -26.06
C SER A 41 -2.10 12.40 -27.52
N GLU A 42 -1.77 13.32 -28.43
CA GLU A 42 -1.84 13.10 -29.89
C GLU A 42 -0.54 12.52 -30.45
N VAL A 43 0.52 12.47 -29.65
CA VAL A 43 1.82 11.94 -30.06
C VAL A 43 1.83 10.43 -29.91
N ALA A 44 2.13 9.72 -31.00
CA ALA A 44 2.06 8.25 -31.05
C ALA A 44 2.90 7.53 -29.99
N SER A 45 4.06 8.08 -29.60
CA SER A 45 4.90 7.51 -28.55
C SER A 45 4.23 7.49 -27.18
N ASP A 46 3.46 8.54 -26.88
CA ASP A 46 2.82 8.69 -25.58
C ASP A 46 1.59 7.80 -25.49
N ILE A 47 0.82 7.70 -26.59
CA ILE A 47 -0.29 6.75 -26.70
C ILE A 47 0.20 5.32 -26.49
N ALA A 48 1.37 4.98 -27.05
CA ALA A 48 1.98 3.67 -26.84
C ALA A 48 2.38 3.44 -25.38
N ALA A 49 2.96 4.46 -24.71
CA ALA A 49 3.30 4.40 -23.30
C ALA A 49 2.05 4.24 -22.41
N ASP A 50 0.98 5.00 -22.66
CA ASP A 50 -0.30 4.88 -21.96
C ASP A 50 -0.92 3.48 -22.11
N LYS A 51 -0.85 2.93 -23.32
CA LYS A 51 -1.29 1.57 -23.59
C LYS A 51 -0.41 0.54 -22.85
N GLN A 52 0.90 0.75 -22.81
CA GLN A 52 1.80 -0.14 -22.08
C GLN A 52 1.52 -0.09 -20.58
N MET A 53 1.32 1.10 -20.01
CA MET A 53 0.98 1.30 -18.60
C MET A 53 -0.30 0.57 -18.21
N SER A 54 -1.34 0.63 -19.05
CA SER A 54 -2.64 0.01 -18.78
C SER A 54 -2.71 -1.50 -19.00
N THR A 55 -1.72 -2.11 -19.65
CA THR A 55 -1.75 -3.54 -20.02
C THR A 55 -0.64 -4.37 -19.40
N THR A 56 0.49 -3.75 -19.08
CA THR A 56 1.70 -4.40 -18.57
C THR A 56 1.66 -4.41 -17.05
N ALA A 57 1.61 -5.60 -16.47
CA ALA A 57 1.70 -5.74 -15.03
C ALA A 57 3.15 -5.95 -14.60
N LEU A 58 3.58 -5.22 -13.59
CA LEU A 58 4.95 -5.22 -13.06
C LEU A 58 4.92 -5.26 -11.53
N PRO A 59 6.02 -5.62 -10.85
CA PRO A 59 6.15 -5.41 -9.41
C PRO A 59 5.87 -3.96 -9.04
N ALA A 60 5.30 -3.73 -7.85
CA ALA A 60 4.74 -2.43 -7.45
C ALA A 60 5.67 -1.24 -7.74
N THR A 61 6.95 -1.36 -7.34
CA THR A 61 7.96 -0.32 -7.55
C THR A 61 8.18 -0.02 -9.03
N LYS A 62 8.26 -1.07 -9.87
CA LYS A 62 8.49 -0.90 -11.31
C LYS A 62 7.26 -0.33 -12.01
N ALA A 63 6.06 -0.79 -11.65
CA ALA A 63 4.82 -0.27 -12.19
C ALA A 63 4.67 1.23 -11.87
N PHE A 64 4.94 1.61 -10.62
CA PHE A 64 4.89 3.00 -10.19
C PHE A 64 5.96 3.87 -10.86
N SER A 65 7.22 3.42 -10.90
CA SER A 65 8.30 4.15 -11.59
C SER A 65 7.99 4.36 -13.07
N PHE A 66 7.51 3.33 -13.76
CA PHE A 66 7.12 3.45 -15.16
C PHE A 66 5.98 4.46 -15.35
N ALA A 67 4.97 4.46 -14.47
CA ALA A 67 3.90 5.46 -14.51
C ALA A 67 4.39 6.88 -14.21
N ALA A 68 5.32 7.04 -13.26
CA ALA A 68 5.91 8.32 -12.92
C ALA A 68 6.78 8.89 -14.05
N GLU A 69 7.56 8.05 -14.75
CA GLU A 69 8.37 8.45 -15.90
C GLU A 69 7.53 8.95 -17.08
N ASN A 70 6.32 8.40 -17.24
CA ASN A 70 5.39 8.78 -18.31
C ASN A 70 4.31 9.77 -17.85
N CYS A 71 4.37 10.24 -16.61
CA CYS A 71 3.47 11.25 -16.06
C CYS A 71 3.91 12.66 -16.50
N ARG A 72 3.46 13.11 -17.67
CA ARG A 72 3.80 14.45 -18.18
C ARG A 72 3.01 15.58 -17.52
N ASP A 73 1.69 15.40 -17.44
CA ASP A 73 0.74 16.38 -16.88
C ASP A 73 -0.20 15.73 -15.86
N CYS A 74 0.23 14.62 -15.26
CA CYS A 74 -0.60 13.89 -14.31
C CYS A 74 -0.46 14.46 -12.89
N THR A 75 -1.56 14.46 -12.15
CA THR A 75 -1.58 14.83 -10.72
C THR A 75 -1.82 13.62 -9.82
N LYS A 76 -2.16 12.49 -10.43
CA LYS A 76 -2.53 11.26 -9.76
C LYS A 76 -2.07 10.05 -10.57
N ILE A 77 -1.39 9.14 -9.87
CA ILE A 77 -1.10 7.79 -10.32
C ILE A 77 -2.04 6.84 -9.58
N THR A 78 -2.68 5.92 -10.30
CA THR A 78 -3.55 4.89 -9.74
C THR A 78 -2.91 3.54 -9.99
N CYS A 79 -2.64 2.77 -8.94
CA CYS A 79 -2.06 1.44 -9.05
C CYS A 79 -3.03 0.40 -8.50
N GLU A 80 -3.28 -0.64 -9.30
CA GLU A 80 -4.18 -1.74 -8.94
C GLU A 80 -3.47 -3.07 -9.18
N VAL A 81 -3.68 -4.02 -8.26
CA VAL A 81 -3.22 -5.41 -8.46
C VAL A 81 -4.03 -6.02 -9.59
N LYS A 82 -3.34 -6.47 -10.64
CA LYS A 82 -3.95 -7.26 -11.70
C LYS A 82 -4.29 -8.64 -11.13
N LYS A 83 -5.58 -8.87 -10.93
CA LYS A 83 -6.13 -10.17 -10.53
C LYS A 83 -6.08 -11.17 -11.67
#